data_AF-A0AA37H656-F1
#
_entry.id   AF-A0AA37H656-F1
#
_cell.length_a   1.000
_cell.length_b   1.000
_cell.length_c   1.000
_cell.angle_alpha   90.00
_cell.angle_beta   90.00
_cell.angle_gamma   90.00
#
_symmetry.space_group_name_H-M   'P 1'
#
loop_
_entity.id
_entity.type
_entity.pdbx_description
1 polymer ?
#
loop_
_entity_poly.entity_id
_entity_poly.type
_entity_poly.pdbx_seq_one_letter_code
_entity_poly.pdbx_strand_id
1 'polypeptide(L)'
;MAGLPRSRMNVDAFLAWTATVPGRHELVDGEVFAMAPERARHARVKFAVQAALDRGVRALSSPCEMLPDGMTVRIDAHTAYEPDALVYCGPRMDPDAVEPPPPVIVVEVLSPGTRSVDAGAKLAGYFLLPSVVHYLLIDPRRPCVIHHRRTGTAIETRIVTEGSMALDPPGMALAVADLFGER
;
A
#
# COMPACT_ATOMS: atom_id res chain seq x y z
N MET A 1 -14.36 2.51 -10.85
CA MET A 1 -14.69 1.09 -10.60
C MET A 1 -16.21 1.01 -10.41
N ALA A 2 -16.91 0.02 -10.97
CA ALA A 2 -18.35 -0.14 -10.74
C ALA A 2 -18.57 -1.13 -9.59
N GLY A 3 -19.37 -0.76 -8.60
CA GLY A 3 -19.66 -1.60 -7.43
C GLY A 3 -20.53 -2.80 -7.81
N LEU A 4 -20.29 -3.94 -7.16
CA LEU A 4 -21.16 -5.12 -7.30
C LEU A 4 -22.48 -4.88 -6.54
N PRO A 5 -23.66 -5.17 -7.10
CA PRO A 5 -24.94 -4.94 -6.43
C PRO A 5 -25.11 -5.92 -5.26
N ARG A 6 -24.76 -5.48 -4.05
CA ARG A 6 -24.93 -6.23 -2.79
C ARG A 6 -25.32 -5.29 -1.65
N SER A 7 -25.96 -5.86 -0.62
CA SER A 7 -26.12 -5.20 0.67
C SER A 7 -24.75 -4.72 1.16
N ARG A 8 -24.68 -3.47 1.64
CA ARG A 8 -23.45 -2.89 2.15
C ARG A 8 -22.83 -3.79 3.22
N MET A 9 -21.52 -4.02 3.11
CA MET A 9 -20.76 -4.86 4.05
C MET A 9 -20.00 -4.00 5.06
N ASN A 10 -19.75 -4.53 6.25
CA ASN A 10 -18.62 -4.09 7.05
C ASN A 10 -17.38 -4.91 6.65
N VAL A 11 -16.20 -4.53 7.13
CA VAL A 11 -14.95 -5.19 6.73
C VAL A 11 -14.91 -6.66 7.17
N ASP A 12 -15.49 -7.03 8.32
CA ASP A 12 -15.52 -8.44 8.75
C ASP A 12 -16.36 -9.32 7.80
N ALA A 13 -17.53 -8.83 7.40
CA ALA A 13 -18.38 -9.51 6.42
C ALA A 13 -17.71 -9.58 5.05
N PHE A 14 -16.98 -8.53 4.67
CA PHE A 14 -16.20 -8.49 3.43
C PHE A 14 -15.09 -9.54 3.42
N LEU A 15 -14.31 -9.68 4.51
CA LEU A 15 -13.25 -10.69 4.61
C LEU A 15 -13.79 -12.12 4.60
N ALA A 16 -14.89 -12.37 5.31
CA ALA A 16 -15.56 -13.67 5.25
C ALA A 16 -16.07 -13.97 3.82
N TRP A 17 -16.52 -12.93 3.11
CA TRP A 17 -16.97 -13.05 1.73
C TRP A 17 -15.82 -13.32 0.74
N THR A 18 -14.69 -12.61 0.84
CA THR A 18 -13.52 -12.80 -0.05
C THR A 18 -12.91 -14.18 0.10
N ALA A 19 -12.98 -14.80 1.29
CA ALA A 19 -12.56 -16.19 1.48
C ALA A 19 -13.33 -17.22 0.61
N THR A 20 -14.51 -16.84 0.10
CA THR A 20 -15.38 -17.71 -0.71
C THR A 20 -15.49 -17.28 -2.16
N VAL A 21 -14.99 -16.10 -2.52
CA VAL A 21 -15.12 -15.53 -3.87
C VAL A 21 -13.76 -15.34 -4.51
N PRO A 22 -13.53 -15.91 -5.71
CA PRO A 22 -12.24 -15.77 -6.39
C PRO A 22 -11.99 -14.34 -6.86
N GLY A 23 -10.72 -13.95 -6.87
CA GLY A 23 -10.26 -12.65 -7.33
C GLY A 23 -9.99 -11.67 -6.18
N ARG A 24 -9.35 -10.56 -6.54
CA ARG A 24 -8.95 -9.52 -5.59
C ARG A 24 -9.97 -8.40 -5.57
N HIS A 25 -10.28 -7.92 -4.37
CA HIS A 25 -11.36 -6.97 -4.14
C HIS A 25 -10.95 -5.95 -3.09
N GLU A 26 -11.51 -4.76 -3.17
CA GLU A 26 -11.44 -3.74 -2.14
C GLU A 26 -12.85 -3.41 -1.65
N LEU A 27 -12.95 -2.90 -0.43
CA LEU A 27 -14.19 -2.41 0.16
C LEU A 27 -14.08 -0.90 0.35
N VAL A 28 -15.03 -0.14 -0.20
CA VAL A 28 -15.08 1.32 -0.04
C VAL A 28 -16.48 1.73 0.39
N ASP A 29 -16.61 2.31 1.58
CA ASP A 29 -17.90 2.71 2.16
C ASP A 29 -18.97 1.60 2.16
N GLY A 30 -18.51 0.37 2.37
CA GLY A 30 -19.31 -0.85 2.41
C GLY A 30 -19.67 -1.43 1.04
N GLU A 31 -19.15 -0.86 -0.05
CA GLU A 31 -19.34 -1.34 -1.41
C GLU A 31 -18.10 -2.08 -1.91
N VAL A 32 -18.31 -3.24 -2.54
CA VAL A 32 -17.23 -4.10 -3.03
C VAL A 32 -16.84 -3.72 -4.46
N PHE A 33 -15.54 -3.53 -4.68
CA PHE A 33 -14.95 -3.23 -5.97
C PHE A 33 -13.96 -4.32 -6.37
N ALA A 34 -14.14 -4.91 -7.55
CA ALA A 34 -13.16 -5.85 -8.11
C ALA A 34 -11.93 -5.10 -8.63
N MET A 35 -10.74 -5.61 -8.32
CA MET A 35 -9.48 -5.09 -8.83
C MET A 35 -9.26 -5.54 -10.27
N ALA A 36 -8.77 -4.63 -11.12
CA ALA A 36 -8.46 -4.96 -12.50
C ALA A 36 -7.17 -5.80 -12.59
N PRO A 37 -7.04 -6.70 -13.59
CA PRO A 37 -5.77 -7.39 -13.84
C PRO A 37 -4.63 -6.41 -14.07
N GLU A 38 -3.46 -6.74 -13.53
CA GLU A 38 -2.27 -5.90 -13.65
C GLU A 38 -1.66 -5.95 -15.05
N ARG A 39 -1.13 -4.81 -15.49
CA ARG A 39 -0.33 -4.72 -16.72
C ARG A 39 1.14 -5.00 -16.41
N ALA A 40 1.89 -5.56 -17.36
CA ALA A 40 3.29 -5.93 -17.17
C ALA A 40 4.21 -4.81 -16.62
N ARG A 41 3.97 -3.54 -17.00
CA ARG A 41 4.71 -2.39 -16.45
C ARG A 41 4.47 -2.24 -14.94
N HIS A 42 3.22 -2.33 -14.52
CA HIS A 42 2.84 -2.24 -13.12
C HIS A 42 3.48 -3.37 -12.32
N ALA A 43 3.31 -4.61 -12.78
CA ALA A 43 3.87 -5.79 -12.11
C ALA A 43 5.40 -5.71 -11.93
N ARG A 44 6.14 -5.22 -12.93
CA ARG A 44 7.61 -5.06 -12.85
C ARG A 44 8.03 -4.00 -11.83
N VAL A 45 7.39 -2.84 -11.84
CA VAL A 45 7.70 -1.75 -10.92
C VAL A 45 7.29 -2.12 -9.49
N LYS A 46 6.11 -2.72 -9.32
CA LYS A 46 5.65 -3.26 -8.04
C LYS A 46 6.65 -4.26 -7.46
N PHE A 47 7.14 -5.20 -8.28
CA PHE A 47 8.16 -6.15 -7.83
C PHE A 47 9.48 -5.46 -7.43
N ALA A 48 9.93 -4.45 -8.18
CA ALA A 48 11.13 -3.69 -7.84
C ALA A 48 10.97 -2.96 -6.48
N VAL A 49 9.81 -2.34 -6.25
CA VAL A 49 9.43 -1.72 -4.98
C VAL A 49 9.45 -2.74 -3.84
N GLN A 50 8.76 -3.88 -3.99
CA GLN A 50 8.72 -4.94 -2.98
C GLN A 50 10.13 -5.44 -2.65
N ALA A 51 10.98 -5.66 -3.65
CA ALA A 51 12.36 -6.08 -3.46
C ALA A 51 13.22 -5.02 -2.75
N ALA A 52 13.04 -3.74 -3.06
CA ALA A 52 13.75 -2.65 -2.40
C ALA A 52 13.33 -2.52 -0.93
N LEU A 53 12.03 -2.63 -0.65
CA LEU A 53 11.50 -2.61 0.72
C LEU A 53 11.98 -3.82 1.53
N ASP A 54 11.94 -5.04 0.98
CA ASP A 54 12.44 -6.24 1.67
C ASP A 54 13.93 -6.11 2.02
N ARG A 55 14.77 -5.63 1.09
CA ARG A 55 16.18 -5.33 1.38
C ARG A 55 16.32 -4.29 2.48
N GLY A 56 15.54 -3.21 2.43
CA GLY A 56 15.53 -2.15 3.42
C GLY A 56 15.16 -2.67 4.81
N VAL A 57 14.09 -3.48 4.91
CA VAL A 57 13.62 -4.09 6.16
C VAL A 57 14.68 -5.01 6.75
N ARG A 58 15.31 -5.87 5.95
CA ARG A 58 16.37 -6.79 6.42
C ARG A 58 17.60 -6.08 6.97
N ALA A 59 17.83 -4.82 6.59
CA ALA A 59 18.93 -4.00 7.09
C ALA A 59 18.61 -3.31 8.42
N LEU A 60 17.35 -3.34 8.88
CA LEU A 60 16.94 -2.73 10.15
C LEU A 60 17.29 -3.63 11.33
N SER A 61 17.57 -3.02 12.48
CA SER A 61 17.68 -3.74 13.75
C SER A 61 16.33 -3.95 14.44
N SER A 62 15.29 -3.25 14.01
CA SER A 62 13.91 -3.39 14.51
C SER A 62 13.17 -4.52 13.80
N PRO A 63 12.24 -5.21 14.48
CA PRO A 63 11.44 -6.25 13.86
C PRO A 63 10.39 -5.61 12.95
N CYS A 64 10.75 -5.36 11.69
CA CYS A 64 9.80 -4.96 10.65
C CYS A 64 9.70 -6.07 9.62
N GLU A 65 8.59 -6.10 8.89
CA GLU A 65 8.33 -7.03 7.81
C GLU A 65 7.68 -6.30 6.64
N MET A 66 8.15 -6.61 5.43
CA MET A 66 7.53 -6.18 4.18
C MET A 66 6.54 -7.26 3.76
N LEU A 67 5.31 -6.87 3.46
CA LEU A 67 4.34 -7.75 2.82
C LEU A 67 4.02 -7.23 1.41
N PRO A 68 3.96 -8.13 0.41
CA PRO A 68 3.57 -7.77 -0.93
C PRO A 68 2.06 -7.48 -0.99
N ASP A 69 1.57 -7.21 -2.19
CA ASP A 69 0.14 -7.17 -2.45
C ASP A 69 -0.53 -8.53 -2.17
N GLY A 70 -1.81 -8.50 -1.79
CA GLY A 70 -2.56 -9.68 -1.29
C GLY A 70 -3.08 -9.51 0.14
N MET A 71 -2.56 -8.54 0.89
CA MET A 71 -2.93 -8.28 2.28
C MET A 71 -4.00 -7.18 2.39
N THR A 72 -5.07 -7.43 3.14
CA THR A 72 -6.17 -6.45 3.30
C THR A 72 -5.88 -5.52 4.46
N VAL A 73 -5.67 -4.22 4.17
CA VAL A 73 -5.50 -3.17 5.18
C VAL A 73 -6.86 -2.55 5.48
N ARG A 74 -7.36 -2.80 6.69
CA ARG A 74 -8.57 -2.15 7.21
C ARG A 74 -8.32 -0.68 7.52
N ILE A 75 -9.18 0.19 7.01
CA ILE A 75 -9.14 1.63 7.26
C ILE A 75 -10.12 2.01 8.36
N ASP A 76 -11.35 1.51 8.26
CA ASP A 76 -12.41 1.69 9.26
C ASP A 76 -13.40 0.50 9.23
N ALA A 77 -14.61 0.67 9.78
CA ALA A 77 -15.62 -0.38 9.83
C ALA A 77 -16.15 -0.80 8.44
N HIS A 78 -16.05 0.05 7.42
CA HIS A 78 -16.67 -0.11 6.10
C HIS A 78 -15.70 0.08 4.94
N THR A 79 -14.43 0.38 5.20
CA THR A 79 -13.42 0.57 4.17
C THR A 79 -12.17 -0.27 4.44
N ALA A 80 -11.72 -0.99 3.43
CA ALA A 80 -10.48 -1.76 3.43
C ALA A 80 -9.87 -1.78 2.03
N TYR A 81 -8.55 -1.58 1.96
CA TYR A 81 -7.79 -1.50 0.72
C TYR A 81 -6.73 -2.59 0.66
N GLU A 82 -6.31 -2.93 -0.56
CA GLU A 82 -5.23 -3.89 -0.79
C GLU A 82 -4.06 -3.16 -1.49
N PRO A 83 -3.06 -2.67 -0.73
CA PRO A 83 -1.96 -1.91 -1.32
C PRO A 83 -1.00 -2.81 -2.12
N ASP A 84 -0.23 -2.20 -3.01
CA ASP A 84 0.80 -2.90 -3.80
C ASP A 84 1.99 -3.40 -2.97
N ALA A 85 2.29 -2.72 -1.87
CA ALA A 85 3.21 -3.18 -0.83
C ALA A 85 2.95 -2.44 0.48
N LEU A 86 3.31 -3.07 1.59
CA LEU A 86 3.31 -2.43 2.90
C LEU A 86 4.49 -2.88 3.74
N VAL A 87 4.83 -2.06 4.74
CA VAL A 87 5.75 -2.44 5.81
C VAL A 87 5.06 -2.16 7.14
N TYR A 88 5.07 -3.14 8.03
CA TYR A 88 4.69 -2.98 9.43
C TYR A 88 5.89 -3.30 10.32
N CYS A 89 5.87 -2.79 11.56
CA CYS A 89 6.90 -3.08 12.55
C CYS A 89 6.25 -3.63 13.82
N GLY A 90 6.70 -4.80 14.24
CA GLY A 90 6.12 -5.55 15.35
C GLY A 90 6.48 -7.04 15.30
N PRO A 91 5.86 -7.86 16.17
CA PRO A 91 5.99 -9.30 16.12
C PRO A 91 5.53 -9.85 14.76
N ARG A 92 6.13 -10.96 14.34
CA ARG A 92 5.73 -11.66 13.13
C ARG A 92 4.25 -12.04 13.20
N MET A 93 3.52 -11.79 12.13
CA MET A 93 2.11 -12.15 12.01
C MET A 93 1.88 -13.67 12.01
N ASP A 94 0.66 -14.07 12.36
CA ASP A 94 0.19 -15.43 12.14
C ASP A 94 0.28 -15.77 10.63
N PRO A 95 0.87 -16.92 10.24
CA PRO A 95 0.98 -17.32 8.84
C PRO A 95 -0.36 -17.41 8.08
N ASP A 96 -1.46 -17.62 8.79
CA ASP A 96 -2.80 -17.76 8.21
C ASP A 96 -3.62 -16.44 8.27
N ALA A 97 -3.04 -15.35 8.78
CA ALA A 97 -3.71 -14.05 8.84
C ALA A 97 -3.79 -13.37 7.47
N VAL A 98 -4.95 -12.76 7.19
CA VAL A 98 -5.22 -12.01 5.95
C VAL A 98 -5.18 -10.49 6.15
N GLU A 99 -5.28 -10.06 7.40
CA GLU A 99 -5.12 -8.66 7.80
C GLU A 99 -3.74 -8.49 8.45
N PRO A 100 -2.89 -7.59 7.92
CA PRO A 100 -1.61 -7.30 8.53
C PRO A 100 -1.82 -6.39 9.76
N PRO A 101 -0.85 -6.35 10.70
CA PRO A 101 -0.81 -5.29 11.69
C PRO A 101 -0.78 -3.90 11.03
N PRO A 102 -1.18 -2.82 11.75
CA PRO A 102 -1.22 -1.48 11.19
C PRO A 102 0.13 -1.07 10.55
N PRO A 103 0.16 -0.73 9.24
CA PRO A 103 1.41 -0.47 8.54
C PRO A 103 2.00 0.90 8.93
N VAL A 104 3.32 1.02 8.81
CA VAL A 104 4.08 2.29 8.91
C VAL A 104 4.37 2.89 7.53
N ILE A 105 4.61 2.04 6.54
CA ILE A 105 4.80 2.41 5.13
C ILE A 105 3.73 1.69 4.30
N VAL A 106 3.06 2.42 3.42
CA VAL A 106 2.13 1.89 2.41
C VAL A 106 2.57 2.41 1.04
N VAL A 107 2.52 1.56 0.02
CA VAL A 107 2.92 1.92 -1.35
C VAL A 107 1.84 1.54 -2.35
N GLU A 108 1.60 2.43 -3.31
CA GLU A 108 0.78 2.17 -4.50
C GLU A 108 1.58 2.51 -5.77
N VAL A 109 1.49 1.65 -6.78
CA VAL A 109 2.08 1.86 -8.09
C VAL A 109 1.00 2.39 -9.03
N LEU A 110 1.16 3.63 -9.46
CA LEU A 110 0.12 4.31 -10.23
C LEU A 110 -0.12 3.62 -11.57
N SER A 111 -1.37 3.25 -11.80
CA SER A 111 -1.88 2.82 -13.10
C SER A 111 -2.82 3.88 -13.70
N PRO A 112 -3.03 3.91 -15.03
CA PRO A 112 -3.99 4.84 -15.63
C PRO A 112 -5.41 4.72 -15.06
N GLY A 113 -5.80 3.56 -14.55
CA GLY A 113 -7.16 3.30 -14.06
C GLY A 113 -7.39 3.66 -12.59
N THR A 114 -6.33 3.70 -11.78
CA THR A 114 -6.41 3.87 -10.31
C THR A 114 -5.83 5.20 -9.82
N ARG A 115 -5.05 5.90 -10.66
CA ARG A 115 -4.34 7.14 -10.29
C ARG A 115 -5.14 8.16 -9.48
N SER A 116 -6.39 8.41 -9.88
CA SER A 116 -7.24 9.39 -9.19
C SER A 116 -7.68 8.91 -7.79
N VAL A 117 -7.87 7.61 -7.62
CA VAL A 117 -8.30 7.00 -6.35
C VAL A 117 -7.10 6.93 -5.41
N ASP A 118 -5.95 6.47 -5.92
CA ASP A 118 -4.70 6.35 -5.18
C ASP A 118 -4.24 7.72 -4.64
N ALA A 119 -4.24 8.75 -5.48
CA ALA A 119 -3.85 10.12 -5.10
C ALA A 119 -4.94 10.92 -4.34
N GLY A 120 -6.08 10.31 -4.03
CA GLY A 120 -7.24 10.98 -3.44
C GLY A 120 -7.82 10.21 -2.25
N ALA A 121 -8.78 9.33 -2.52
CA ALA A 121 -9.52 8.61 -1.48
C ALA A 121 -8.63 7.67 -0.67
N LYS A 122 -7.70 6.95 -1.32
CA LYS A 122 -6.77 6.04 -0.62
C LYS A 122 -5.75 6.81 0.22
N LEU A 123 -5.17 7.89 -0.32
CA LEU A 123 -4.32 8.82 0.44
C LEU A 123 -5.01 9.25 1.75
N ALA A 124 -6.23 9.78 1.64
CA ALA A 124 -6.98 10.24 2.81
C ALA A 124 -7.29 9.08 3.78
N GLY A 125 -7.73 7.94 3.25
CA GLY A 125 -8.05 6.74 4.03
C GLY A 125 -6.85 6.18 4.79
N TYR A 126 -5.71 5.95 4.13
CA TYR A 126 -4.51 5.44 4.81
C TYR A 126 -4.03 6.38 5.92
N PHE A 127 -4.13 7.70 5.73
CA PHE A 127 -3.79 8.66 6.79
C PHE A 127 -4.84 8.80 7.91
N LEU A 128 -5.97 8.08 7.86
CA LEU A 128 -6.80 7.87 9.05
C LEU A 128 -6.12 6.92 10.04
N LEU A 129 -5.26 6.02 9.56
CA LEU A 129 -4.48 5.12 10.41
C LEU A 129 -3.33 5.89 11.07
N PRO A 130 -3.28 5.99 12.42
CA PRO A 130 -2.21 6.72 13.10
C PRO A 130 -0.82 6.12 12.87
N SER A 131 -0.74 4.82 12.59
CA SER A 131 0.50 4.10 12.32
C SER A 131 1.16 4.51 11.00
N VAL A 132 0.36 4.90 10.00
CA VAL A 132 0.87 5.22 8.67
C VAL A 132 1.61 6.56 8.75
N VAL A 133 2.92 6.49 8.54
CA VAL A 133 3.79 7.66 8.46
C VAL A 133 4.18 7.96 7.02
N HIS A 134 4.39 6.92 6.21
CA HIS A 134 4.85 7.05 4.84
C HIS A 134 3.84 6.43 3.88
N TYR A 135 3.34 7.25 2.95
CA TYR A 135 2.57 6.76 1.82
C TYR A 135 3.28 7.15 0.52
N LEU A 136 3.68 6.15 -0.25
CA LEU A 136 4.47 6.33 -1.48
C LEU A 136 3.59 6.03 -2.69
N LEU A 137 3.50 6.98 -3.60
CA LEU A 137 2.94 6.74 -4.93
C LEU A 137 4.08 6.67 -5.94
N ILE A 138 4.20 5.54 -6.62
CA ILE A 138 5.24 5.30 -7.62
C ILE A 138 4.63 5.54 -9.01
N ASP A 139 5.11 6.53 -9.75
CA ASP A 139 4.62 6.79 -11.11
C ASP A 139 5.53 6.10 -12.16
N PRO A 140 5.13 4.97 -12.75
CA PRO A 140 5.96 4.25 -13.72
C PRO A 140 5.98 4.89 -15.12
N ARG A 141 5.24 5.99 -15.33
CA ARG A 141 5.25 6.77 -16.58
C ARG A 141 6.09 8.03 -16.49
N ARG A 142 6.19 8.61 -15.29
CA ARG A 142 7.06 9.73 -14.96
C ARG A 142 7.91 9.24 -13.79
N PRO A 143 9.11 8.68 -14.01
CA PRO A 143 9.85 7.94 -12.98
C PRO A 143 10.19 8.84 -11.79
N CYS A 144 9.25 8.92 -10.86
CA CYS A 144 9.30 9.72 -9.67
C CYS A 144 8.45 9.04 -8.59
N VAL A 145 8.82 9.34 -7.35
CA VAL A 145 8.05 8.95 -6.18
C VAL A 145 7.38 10.18 -5.62
N ILE A 146 6.06 10.14 -5.46
CA ILE A 146 5.33 11.12 -4.68
C ILE A 146 5.27 10.56 -3.26
N HIS A 147 6.08 11.13 -2.38
CA HIS A 147 6.17 10.75 -0.98
C HIS A 147 5.29 11.66 -0.15
N HIS A 148 4.23 11.09 0.42
CA HIS A 148 3.44 11.72 1.47
C HIS A 148 3.95 11.26 2.84
N ARG A 149 4.27 12.22 3.72
CA ARG A 149 4.79 11.95 5.06
C ARG A 149 3.94 12.63 6.12
N ARG A 150 3.54 11.88 7.14
CA ARG A 150 2.94 12.45 8.36
C ARG A 150 3.98 13.23 9.17
N THR A 151 3.71 14.49 9.45
CA THR A 151 4.51 15.37 10.32
C THR A 151 3.61 16.02 11.37
N GLY A 152 3.46 15.35 12.53
CA GLY A 152 2.48 15.73 13.54
C GLY A 152 1.06 15.60 13.01
N THR A 153 0.34 16.73 12.91
CA THR A 153 -1.03 16.80 12.38
C THR A 153 -1.08 17.09 10.87
N ALA A 154 0.07 17.34 10.23
CA ALA A 154 0.15 17.66 8.81
C ALA A 154 0.60 16.45 7.97
N ILE A 155 0.27 16.47 6.68
CA ILE A 155 0.81 15.56 5.68
C ILE A 155 1.63 16.39 4.69
N GLU A 156 2.95 16.21 4.69
CA GLU A 156 3.85 16.84 3.72
C GLU A 156 3.93 16.00 2.46
N THR A 157 4.01 16.65 1.30
CA THR A 157 4.19 15.96 0.01
C THR A 157 5.50 16.38 -0.62
N ARG A 158 6.30 15.41 -1.07
CA ARG A 158 7.54 15.62 -1.82
C ARG A 158 7.49 14.79 -3.10
N ILE A 159 7.98 15.36 -4.19
CA ILE A 159 8.18 14.62 -5.45
C ILE A 159 9.68 14.39 -5.56
N VAL A 160 10.09 13.12 -5.53
CA VAL A 160 11.48 12.70 -5.54
C VAL A 160 11.76 12.00 -6.85
N THR A 161 12.68 12.55 -7.65
CA THR A 161 13.01 12.06 -8.99
C THR A 161 14.34 11.31 -9.03
N GLU A 162 15.20 11.50 -8.04
CA GLU A 162 16.53 10.90 -7.97
C GLU A 162 17.05 10.84 -6.53
N GLY A 163 18.20 10.22 -6.32
CA GLY A 163 18.84 10.11 -5.01
C GLY A 163 18.18 9.08 -4.09
N SER A 164 18.14 9.39 -2.80
CA SER A 164 17.57 8.51 -1.77
C SER A 164 16.53 9.22 -0.92
N MET A 165 15.55 8.44 -0.44
CA MET A 165 14.51 8.89 0.48
C MET A 165 14.73 8.23 1.83
N ALA A 166 14.75 9.02 2.90
CA ALA A 166 14.74 8.53 4.27
C ALA A 166 13.29 8.30 4.72
N LEU A 167 13.01 7.07 5.18
CA LEU A 167 11.76 6.64 5.76
C LEU A 167 11.98 6.38 7.25
N ASP A 168 11.72 7.40 8.05
CA ASP A 168 11.85 7.37 9.51
C ASP A 168 10.56 7.85 10.20
N PRO A 169 9.95 6.99 11.05
CA PRO A 169 10.25 5.56 11.25
C PRO A 169 10.06 4.70 9.98
N PRO A 170 10.72 3.53 9.84
CA PRO A 170 11.48 2.80 10.85
C PRO A 170 13.01 3.02 10.82
N GLY A 171 13.50 4.00 10.07
CA GLY A 171 14.94 4.24 9.91
C GLY A 171 15.52 3.57 8.66
N MET A 172 14.73 3.51 7.59
CA MET A 172 15.10 2.93 6.30
C MET A 172 15.50 4.02 5.30
N ALA A 173 16.39 3.70 4.37
CA ALA A 173 16.66 4.55 3.21
C ALA A 173 16.43 3.76 1.91
N LEU A 174 15.72 4.36 0.95
CA LEU A 174 15.46 3.77 -0.36
C LEU A 174 16.04 4.65 -1.46
N ALA A 175 16.86 4.07 -2.34
CA ALA A 175 17.27 4.73 -3.56
C ALA A 175 16.09 4.78 -4.54
N VAL A 176 15.87 5.94 -5.18
CA VAL A 176 14.75 6.09 -6.13
C VAL A 176 14.90 5.14 -7.31
N ALA A 177 16.12 4.94 -7.82
CA ALA A 177 16.41 4.05 -8.95
C ALA A 177 15.99 2.59 -8.67
N ASP A 178 16.19 2.11 -7.44
CA ASP A 178 15.85 0.74 -7.03
C ASP A 178 14.34 0.45 -7.14
N LEU A 179 13.50 1.48 -7.10
CA LEU A 179 12.04 1.35 -7.14
C LEU A 179 11.49 1.16 -8.56
N PHE A 180 12.29 1.42 -9.59
CA PHE A 180 11.87 1.29 -11.00
C PHE A 180 12.47 0.07 -11.70
N GLY A 181 13.37 -0.67 -11.03
CA GLY A 181 13.96 -1.90 -11.55
C GLY A 181 15.00 -1.69 -12.67
N GLU A 182 15.53 -0.47 -12.79
CA GLU A 182 16.63 -0.16 -13.70
C GLU A 182 17.95 -0.58 -13.02
N ARG A 183 18.72 -1.44 -13.70
CA ARG A 183 20.12 -1.77 -13.37
C ARG A 183 21.03 -1.06 -14.35
#